data_AF-A0A7V8VP97-F1
#
_entry.id   AF-A0A7V8VP97-F1
#
_cell.length_a   1.000
_cell.length_b   1.000
_cell.length_c   1.000
_cell.angle_alpha   90.00
_cell.angle_beta   90.00
_cell.angle_gamma   90.00
#
_symmetry.space_group_name_H-M   'P 1'
#
loop_
_entity.id
_entity.type
_entity.pdbx_description
1 polymer ?
#
loop_
_entity_poly.entity_id
_entity_poly.type
_entity_poly.pdbx_seq_one_letter_code
_entity_poly.pdbx_strand_id
1 'polypeptide(L)'
;MERDRLRVVMRGAVQGVGFRPFVYRLATELQLEGWILNSAQGVFIEIEGPRDSLDRFLVRVEKEKPPRAVLQSCESSFLDPIGYSGFEIRESEESGEKTVLILPDIATCSDCVREIFNPNDRRFGYPFTNCTNCGPRFSIIEALPYDRANTSMKKFTMCIDCEREYHDPRDRRFHAQPNACPRCGPQLQLWDAKGEILASEEEALSQAVEAVRAGKILALKGLGGFQLILDARNEASVVQLRERKLREEKPFAVMVPSLAAARELCRISALEERLLLSPEA
;
A
#
# COMPACT_ATOMS: atom_id res chain seq x y z
N MET A 1 -4.69 -28.41 -30.86
CA MET A 1 -3.92 -28.62 -29.62
C MET A 1 -4.92 -28.83 -28.52
N GLU A 2 -4.74 -29.88 -27.73
CA GLU A 2 -5.58 -30.16 -26.56
C GLU A 2 -5.43 -28.99 -25.58
N ARG A 3 -6.55 -28.37 -25.23
CA ARG A 3 -6.62 -27.24 -24.30
C ARG A 3 -7.24 -27.77 -23.02
N ASP A 4 -6.61 -27.47 -21.90
CA ASP A 4 -7.16 -27.75 -20.59
C ASP A 4 -7.58 -26.44 -19.93
N ARG A 5 -8.51 -26.52 -18.99
CA ARG A 5 -8.77 -25.45 -18.04
C ARG A 5 -8.16 -25.82 -16.70
N LEU A 6 -7.48 -24.88 -16.07
CA LEU A 6 -6.90 -25.00 -14.76
C LEU A 6 -7.62 -24.06 -13.81
N ARG A 7 -8.16 -24.62 -12.73
CA ARG A 7 -8.64 -23.85 -11.58
C ARG A 7 -7.57 -23.85 -10.50
N VAL A 8 -7.26 -22.68 -9.95
CA VAL A 8 -6.30 -22.49 -8.86
C VAL A 8 -6.93 -21.67 -7.75
N VAL A 9 -6.78 -22.14 -6.51
CA VAL A 9 -7.23 -21.47 -5.29
C VAL A 9 -6.02 -21.21 -4.41
N MET A 10 -5.76 -19.94 -4.12
CA MET A 10 -4.63 -19.52 -3.30
C MET A 10 -5.11 -18.83 -2.03
N ARG A 11 -4.59 -19.28 -0.88
CA ARG A 11 -4.94 -18.74 0.44
C ARG A 11 -3.71 -18.22 1.17
N GLY A 12 -3.93 -17.25 2.06
CA GLY A 12 -2.89 -16.58 2.85
C GLY A 12 -2.95 -15.06 2.71
N ALA A 13 -1.80 -14.40 2.82
CA ALA A 13 -1.66 -12.95 2.66
C ALA A 13 -1.45 -12.60 1.18
N VAL A 14 -2.50 -12.81 0.38
CA VAL A 14 -2.48 -12.69 -1.10
C VAL A 14 -3.30 -11.50 -1.62
N GLN A 15 -3.93 -10.74 -0.73
CA GLN A 15 -4.70 -9.55 -1.10
C GLN A 15 -3.99 -8.27 -0.65
N GLY A 16 -4.13 -7.19 -1.43
CA GLY A 16 -3.41 -5.93 -1.18
C GLY A 16 -1.92 -5.96 -1.50
N VAL A 17 -1.43 -7.00 -2.17
CA VAL A 17 -0.01 -7.16 -2.56
C VAL A 17 0.28 -6.94 -4.03
N GLY A 18 -0.70 -6.50 -4.82
CA GLY A 18 -0.58 -6.48 -6.28
C GLY A 18 -0.65 -7.87 -6.93
N PHE A 19 -1.26 -8.85 -6.25
CA PHE A 19 -1.39 -10.22 -6.78
C PHE A 19 -2.22 -10.29 -8.07
N ARG A 20 -3.35 -9.59 -8.13
CA ARG A 20 -4.21 -9.51 -9.34
C ARG A 20 -3.43 -8.97 -10.56
N PRO A 21 -2.75 -7.81 -10.46
CA PRO A 21 -1.81 -7.35 -11.49
C PRO A 21 -0.75 -8.36 -11.91
N PHE A 22 -0.15 -9.05 -10.94
CA PHE A 22 0.89 -10.04 -11.20
C PHE A 22 0.36 -11.22 -12.02
N VAL A 23 -0.75 -11.81 -11.58
CA VAL A 23 -1.38 -12.95 -12.28
C VAL A 23 -1.86 -12.54 -13.67
N TYR A 24 -2.43 -11.34 -13.82
CA TYR A 24 -2.83 -10.82 -15.13
C TYR A 24 -1.65 -10.76 -16.11
N ARG A 25 -0.52 -10.20 -15.67
CA ARG A 25 0.69 -10.13 -16.51
C ARG A 25 1.22 -11.53 -16.84
N LEU A 26 1.29 -12.41 -15.83
CA LEU A 26 1.78 -13.76 -16.00
C LEU A 26 0.92 -14.59 -16.97
N ALA A 27 -0.41 -14.51 -16.85
CA ALA A 27 -1.34 -15.18 -17.76
C ALA A 27 -1.19 -14.64 -19.19
N THR A 28 -1.11 -13.31 -19.34
CA THR A 28 -0.91 -12.66 -20.65
C THR A 28 0.41 -13.06 -21.31
N GLU A 29 1.52 -13.09 -20.56
CA GLU A 29 2.83 -13.53 -21.05
C GLU A 29 2.82 -14.99 -21.54
N LEU A 30 2.06 -15.85 -20.85
CA LEU A 30 1.92 -17.26 -21.18
C LEU A 30 0.82 -17.54 -22.21
N GLN A 31 0.16 -16.49 -22.72
CA GLN A 31 -0.96 -16.57 -23.66
C GLN A 31 -2.12 -17.45 -23.14
N LEU A 32 -2.41 -17.33 -21.85
CA LEU A 32 -3.50 -18.03 -21.18
C LEU A 32 -4.74 -17.14 -21.09
N GLU A 33 -5.91 -17.74 -21.30
CA GLU A 33 -7.20 -17.06 -21.31
C GLU A 33 -7.98 -17.42 -20.04
N GLY A 34 -8.72 -16.50 -19.43
CA GLY A 34 -9.46 -16.76 -18.20
C GLY A 34 -9.58 -15.56 -17.30
N TRP A 35 -9.52 -15.76 -15.98
CA TRP A 35 -9.76 -14.69 -15.02
C TRP A 35 -9.11 -14.91 -13.66
N ILE A 36 -9.04 -13.83 -12.90
CA ILE A 36 -8.71 -13.81 -11.48
C ILE A 36 -9.69 -12.92 -10.71
N LEU A 37 -10.05 -13.32 -9.49
CA LEU A 37 -10.80 -12.48 -8.55
C LEU A 37 -10.31 -12.67 -7.11
N ASN A 38 -10.61 -11.67 -6.27
CA ASN A 38 -10.48 -11.79 -4.82
C ASN A 38 -11.80 -12.29 -4.23
N SER A 39 -11.72 -13.10 -3.18
CA SER A 39 -12.86 -13.49 -2.35
C SER A 39 -12.50 -13.42 -0.86
N ALA A 40 -13.47 -13.48 0.04
CA ALA A 40 -13.22 -13.57 1.48
C ALA A 40 -12.33 -14.76 1.88
N GLN A 41 -12.26 -15.81 1.05
CA GLN A 41 -11.48 -17.02 1.31
C GLN A 41 -10.06 -17.00 0.74
N GLY A 42 -9.77 -16.15 -0.25
CA GLY A 42 -8.50 -16.20 -0.97
C GLY A 42 -8.53 -15.48 -2.31
N VAL A 43 -7.68 -15.96 -3.22
CA VAL A 43 -7.65 -15.58 -4.63
C VAL A 43 -8.03 -16.79 -5.45
N PHE A 44 -8.95 -16.59 -6.40
CA PHE A 44 -9.42 -17.61 -7.31
C PHE A 44 -8.98 -17.25 -8.72
N ILE A 45 -8.43 -18.24 -9.41
CA ILE A 45 -7.91 -18.11 -10.77
C ILE A 45 -8.49 -19.27 -11.58
N GLU A 46 -9.07 -18.97 -12.74
CA GLU A 46 -9.30 -19.97 -13.77
C GLU A 46 -8.64 -19.54 -15.05
N ILE A 47 -7.85 -20.41 -15.64
CA ILE A 47 -7.13 -20.17 -16.89
C ILE A 47 -7.24 -21.36 -17.82
N GLU A 48 -7.22 -21.10 -19.11
CA GLU A 48 -7.34 -22.09 -20.16
C GLU A 48 -6.22 -21.88 -21.19
N GLY A 49 -5.68 -23.00 -21.68
CA GLY A 49 -4.64 -22.97 -22.69
C GLY A 49 -3.96 -24.32 -22.89
N PRO A 50 -2.84 -24.37 -23.64
CA PRO A 50 -2.05 -25.57 -23.80
C PRO A 50 -1.53 -26.08 -22.45
N ARG A 51 -1.50 -27.40 -22.26
CA ARG A 51 -1.09 -28.02 -21.00
C ARG A 51 0.26 -27.53 -20.49
N ASP A 52 1.26 -27.45 -21.37
CA ASP A 52 2.60 -26.94 -21.04
C ASP A 52 2.59 -25.50 -20.48
N SER A 53 1.70 -24.64 -20.98
CA SER A 53 1.58 -23.25 -20.50
C SER A 53 0.94 -23.20 -19.11
N LEU A 54 -0.04 -24.06 -18.84
CA LEU A 54 -0.68 -24.18 -17.52
C LEU A 54 0.29 -24.70 -16.46
N ASP A 55 1.09 -25.71 -16.80
CA ASP A 55 2.10 -26.24 -15.89
C ASP A 55 3.20 -25.19 -15.62
N ARG A 56 3.61 -24.42 -16.63
CA ARG A 56 4.52 -23.26 -16.45
C ARG A 56 3.91 -22.20 -15.56
N PHE A 57 2.61 -21.92 -15.69
CA PHE A 57 1.92 -20.95 -14.85
C PHE A 57 2.01 -21.34 -13.37
N LEU A 58 1.73 -22.61 -13.02
CA LEU A 58 1.79 -23.10 -11.64
C LEU A 58 3.20 -22.94 -11.03
N VAL A 59 4.24 -23.22 -11.80
CA VAL A 59 5.63 -23.04 -11.34
C VAL A 59 5.97 -21.57 -11.15
N ARG A 60 5.64 -20.72 -12.13
CA ARG A 60 5.99 -19.30 -12.11
C ARG A 60 5.20 -18.53 -11.07
N VAL A 61 3.92 -18.82 -10.88
CA VAL A 61 3.07 -18.09 -9.92
C VAL A 61 3.56 -18.26 -8.49
N GLU A 62 4.12 -19.42 -8.13
CA GLU A 62 4.69 -19.66 -6.80
C GLU A 62 6.08 -19.01 -6.64
N LYS A 63 6.93 -19.09 -7.67
CA LYS A 63 8.30 -18.53 -7.64
C LYS A 63 8.36 -17.01 -7.76
N GLU A 64 7.53 -16.44 -8.62
CA GLU A 64 7.59 -15.03 -9.04
C GLU A 64 6.52 -14.17 -8.36
N LYS A 65 5.75 -14.74 -7.43
CA LYS A 65 4.73 -14.00 -6.66
C LYS A 65 5.29 -12.69 -6.08
N PRO A 66 4.43 -11.67 -5.89
CA PRO A 66 4.86 -10.44 -5.26
C PRO A 66 5.63 -10.72 -3.95
N PRO A 67 6.73 -9.98 -3.67
CA PRO A 67 7.62 -10.30 -2.54
C PRO A 67 6.92 -10.41 -1.18
N ARG A 68 5.79 -9.72 -1.02
CA ARG A 68 4.99 -9.68 0.21
C ARG A 68 3.80 -10.63 0.23
N ALA A 69 3.57 -11.35 -0.87
CA ALA A 69 2.55 -12.39 -0.92
C ALA A 69 3.04 -13.59 -0.09
N VAL A 70 2.29 -13.94 0.95
CA VAL A 70 2.55 -15.15 1.75
C VAL A 70 1.48 -16.18 1.41
N LEU A 71 1.87 -17.22 0.66
CA LEU A 71 1.01 -18.34 0.34
C LEU A 71 1.02 -19.35 1.50
N GLN A 72 -0.15 -19.71 1.99
CA GLN A 72 -0.35 -20.78 2.97
C GLN A 72 -0.82 -22.06 2.31
N SER A 73 -1.70 -21.94 1.30
CA SER A 73 -2.10 -23.06 0.46
C SER A 73 -2.26 -22.61 -0.98
N CYS A 74 -1.97 -23.55 -1.89
CA CYS A 74 -2.20 -23.44 -3.32
C CYS A 74 -2.80 -24.77 -3.76
N GLU A 75 -4.09 -24.76 -4.09
CA GLU A 75 -4.82 -25.92 -4.57
C GLU A 75 -5.08 -25.73 -6.06
N SER A 76 -4.85 -26.77 -6.88
CA SER A 76 -5.09 -26.68 -8.32
C SER A 76 -5.75 -27.95 -8.85
N SER A 77 -6.61 -27.77 -9.85
CA SER A 77 -7.34 -28.87 -10.50
C SER A 77 -7.53 -28.57 -11.98
N PHE A 78 -7.30 -29.57 -12.82
CA PHE A 78 -7.61 -29.50 -14.24
C PHE A 78 -9.09 -29.85 -14.48
N LEU A 79 -9.68 -29.16 -15.44
CA LEU A 79 -11.09 -29.18 -15.82
C LEU A 79 -11.19 -29.13 -17.34
N ASP A 80 -12.37 -29.49 -17.85
CA ASP A 80 -12.66 -29.34 -19.27
C ASP A 80 -12.65 -27.86 -19.69
N PRO A 81 -12.10 -27.55 -20.88
CA PRO A 81 -12.10 -26.20 -21.43
C PRO A 81 -13.51 -25.72 -21.71
N ILE A 82 -13.74 -24.41 -21.57
CA ILE A 82 -15.04 -23.77 -21.86
C ILE A 82 -14.94 -22.69 -22.92
N GLY A 83 -13.72 -22.36 -23.37
CA GLY A 83 -13.46 -21.40 -24.45
C GLY A 83 -13.48 -19.95 -23.96
N TYR A 84 -12.71 -19.62 -22.92
CA TYR A 84 -12.50 -18.22 -22.53
C TYR A 84 -11.90 -17.40 -23.66
N SER A 85 -12.20 -16.10 -23.68
CA SER A 85 -11.60 -15.13 -24.60
C SER A 85 -10.79 -14.09 -23.82
N GLY A 86 -9.47 -14.11 -24.01
CA GLY A 86 -8.56 -13.24 -23.28
C GLY A 86 -8.52 -13.50 -21.77
N PHE A 87 -7.80 -12.65 -21.03
CA PHE A 87 -7.68 -12.75 -19.57
C PHE A 87 -8.16 -11.46 -18.89
N GLU A 88 -8.94 -11.59 -17.81
CA GLU A 88 -9.55 -10.46 -17.09
C GLU A 88 -9.38 -10.51 -15.57
N ILE A 89 -9.35 -9.34 -14.92
CA ILE A 89 -9.49 -9.24 -13.47
C ILE A 89 -10.96 -8.97 -13.18
N ARG A 90 -11.66 -9.96 -12.61
CA ARG A 90 -13.08 -9.88 -12.27
C ARG A 90 -13.32 -9.14 -10.97
N GLU A 91 -14.57 -8.70 -10.80
CA GLU A 91 -15.07 -8.17 -9.53
C GLU A 91 -14.95 -9.22 -8.43
N SER A 92 -14.74 -8.73 -7.21
CA SER A 92 -14.52 -9.61 -6.06
C SER A 92 -15.84 -10.19 -5.55
N GLU A 93 -15.79 -11.42 -5.03
CA GLU A 93 -16.95 -12.10 -4.45
C GLU A 93 -16.92 -12.05 -2.93
N GLU A 94 -18.03 -11.65 -2.30
CA GLU A 94 -18.16 -11.58 -0.84
C GLU A 94 -18.48 -12.94 -0.17
N SER A 95 -18.53 -14.02 -0.94
CA SER A 95 -18.95 -15.33 -0.45
C SER A 95 -17.89 -16.02 0.42
N GLY A 96 -18.36 -16.67 1.50
CA GLY A 96 -17.56 -17.57 2.34
C GLY A 96 -17.04 -16.98 3.67
N GLU A 97 -16.40 -17.84 4.47
CA GLU A 97 -15.72 -17.41 5.70
C GLU A 97 -14.48 -16.56 5.39
N LYS A 98 -14.23 -15.56 6.24
CA LYS A 98 -13.08 -14.65 6.10
C LYS A 98 -11.80 -15.33 6.58
N THR A 99 -11.12 -16.04 5.68
CA THR A 99 -9.85 -16.74 5.98
C THR A 99 -8.62 -16.02 5.44
N VAL A 100 -8.79 -14.90 4.73
CA VAL A 100 -7.67 -14.12 4.17
C VAL A 100 -6.93 -13.35 5.25
N LEU A 101 -5.60 -13.39 5.18
CA LEU A 101 -4.73 -12.59 6.04
C LEU A 101 -4.60 -11.17 5.48
N ILE A 102 -4.86 -10.18 6.33
CA ILE A 102 -4.68 -8.77 6.00
C ILE A 102 -3.23 -8.38 6.26
N LEU A 103 -2.60 -7.72 5.29
CA LEU A 103 -1.24 -7.23 5.45
C LEU A 103 -1.15 -5.97 6.31
N PRO A 104 -0.01 -5.78 7.01
CA PRO A 104 0.27 -4.53 7.71
C PRO A 104 0.39 -3.37 6.72
N ASP A 105 0.32 -2.15 7.26
CA ASP A 105 0.69 -0.93 6.53
C ASP A 105 2.18 -0.92 6.20
N ILE A 106 2.55 -0.25 5.12
CA ILE A 106 3.91 -0.36 4.56
C ILE A 106 4.42 1.01 4.16
N ALA A 107 5.67 1.32 4.56
CA ALA A 107 6.38 2.52 4.19
C ALA A 107 6.42 2.74 2.67
N THR A 108 6.46 4.01 2.27
CA THR A 108 6.49 4.46 0.89
C THR A 108 7.71 3.89 0.16
N CYS A 109 7.51 3.23 -0.99
CA CYS A 109 8.61 2.66 -1.75
C CYS A 109 9.46 3.76 -2.43
N SER A 110 10.69 3.42 -2.79
CA SER A 110 11.62 4.33 -3.48
C SER A 110 11.03 4.97 -4.74
N ASP A 111 10.20 4.24 -5.50
CA ASP A 111 9.61 4.76 -6.73
C ASP A 111 8.57 5.86 -6.44
N CYS A 112 7.76 5.68 -5.40
CA CYS A 112 6.82 6.70 -4.95
C CYS A 112 7.53 7.89 -4.30
N VAL A 113 8.60 7.65 -3.54
CA VAL A 113 9.45 8.73 -3.01
C VAL A 113 10.01 9.59 -4.16
N ARG A 114 10.53 8.98 -5.24
CA ARG A 114 11.02 9.74 -6.40
C ARG A 114 9.95 10.62 -7.04
N GLU A 115 8.70 10.16 -7.13
CA GLU A 115 7.61 10.97 -7.67
C GLU A 115 7.24 12.15 -6.76
N ILE A 116 7.13 11.91 -5.45
CA ILE A 116 6.78 12.96 -4.49
C ILE A 116 7.78 14.11 -4.57
N PHE A 117 9.06 13.82 -4.82
CA PHE A 117 10.13 14.80 -4.91
C PHE A 117 10.49 15.25 -6.33
N ASN A 118 9.76 14.80 -7.37
CA ASN A 118 10.01 15.21 -8.75
C ASN A 118 9.05 16.34 -9.19
N PRO A 119 9.52 17.58 -9.43
CA PRO A 119 8.67 18.70 -9.84
C PRO A 119 7.88 18.49 -11.14
N ASN A 120 8.33 17.56 -11.99
CA ASN A 120 7.66 17.24 -13.25
C ASN A 120 6.60 16.13 -13.09
N ASP A 121 6.49 15.51 -11.91
CA ASP A 121 5.48 14.49 -11.65
C ASP A 121 4.16 15.12 -11.20
N ARG A 122 3.03 14.54 -11.64
CA ARG A 122 1.69 14.98 -11.25
C ARG A 122 1.39 14.79 -9.75
N ARG A 123 2.23 14.04 -9.04
CA ARG A 123 2.16 13.80 -7.59
C ARG A 123 3.28 14.50 -6.83
N PHE A 124 3.95 15.48 -7.44
CA PHE A 124 4.91 16.32 -6.74
C PHE A 124 4.28 16.92 -5.46
N GLY A 125 4.96 16.75 -4.33
CA GLY A 125 4.49 17.21 -3.02
C GLY A 125 3.27 16.47 -2.46
N TYR A 126 2.73 15.45 -3.14
CA TYR A 126 1.47 14.83 -2.72
C TYR A 126 1.66 13.84 -1.55
N PRO A 127 1.10 14.12 -0.35
CA PRO A 127 1.43 13.39 0.88
C PRO A 127 0.87 11.96 0.95
N PHE A 128 -0.14 11.65 0.14
CA PHE A 128 -0.85 10.36 0.20
C PHE A 128 -0.48 9.43 -0.97
N THR A 129 0.64 9.72 -1.66
CA THR A 129 1.13 8.92 -2.79
C THR A 129 1.47 7.50 -2.35
N ASN A 130 0.88 6.52 -3.05
CA ASN A 130 1.17 5.10 -2.86
C ASN A 130 1.07 4.33 -4.19
N CYS A 131 1.39 3.05 -4.16
CA CYS A 131 1.21 2.11 -5.27
C CYS A 131 0.84 0.71 -4.74
N THR A 132 0.75 -0.29 -5.64
CA THR A 132 0.50 -1.69 -5.26
C THR A 132 1.56 -2.24 -4.29
N ASN A 133 2.77 -1.69 -4.30
CA ASN A 133 3.92 -2.10 -3.49
C ASN A 133 4.16 -1.25 -2.22
N CYS A 134 3.30 -0.29 -1.85
CA CYS A 134 3.49 0.48 -0.60
C CYS A 134 2.20 1.16 -0.13
N GLY A 135 2.29 1.83 1.01
CA GLY A 135 1.21 2.63 1.58
C GLY A 135 0.28 1.83 2.49
N PRO A 136 -0.85 2.45 2.89
CA PRO A 136 -1.74 1.86 3.87
C PRO A 136 -2.44 0.61 3.34
N ARG A 137 -2.65 -0.35 4.23
CA ARG A 137 -3.37 -1.60 4.05
C ARG A 137 -4.31 -1.78 5.24
N PHE A 138 -3.86 -2.46 6.29
CA PHE A 138 -4.66 -2.73 7.48
C PHE A 138 -5.40 -1.49 8.02
N SER A 139 -4.71 -0.34 8.12
CA SER A 139 -5.28 0.90 8.65
C SER A 139 -6.48 1.47 7.89
N ILE A 140 -6.67 1.08 6.62
CA ILE A 140 -7.74 1.64 5.76
C ILE A 140 -8.76 0.60 5.33
N ILE A 141 -8.56 -0.69 5.63
CA ILE A 141 -9.48 -1.76 5.25
C ILE A 141 -10.66 -1.78 6.20
N GLU A 142 -11.87 -1.69 5.64
CA GLU A 142 -13.13 -1.76 6.40
C GLU A 142 -13.77 -3.16 6.26
N ALA A 143 -13.60 -3.81 5.11
CA ALA A 143 -14.10 -5.15 4.85
C ALA A 143 -13.23 -5.92 3.84
N LEU A 144 -13.44 -7.23 3.76
CA LEU A 144 -12.91 -8.09 2.70
C LEU A 144 -14.07 -8.52 1.79
N PRO A 145 -13.82 -8.71 0.48
CA PRO A 145 -12.52 -8.72 -0.21
C PRO A 145 -11.84 -7.35 -0.34
N TYR A 146 -10.51 -7.34 -0.50
CA TYR A 146 -9.73 -6.09 -0.61
C TYR A 146 -9.99 -5.38 -1.94
N ASP A 147 -10.93 -4.44 -1.91
CA ASP A 147 -11.25 -3.51 -2.97
C ASP A 147 -11.50 -2.10 -2.43
N ARG A 148 -11.36 -1.10 -3.29
CA ARG A 148 -11.51 0.32 -2.94
C ARG A 148 -12.81 0.60 -2.18
N ALA A 149 -13.93 0.01 -2.62
CA ALA A 149 -15.24 0.15 -2.00
C ALA A 149 -15.28 -0.34 -0.53
N ASN A 150 -14.41 -1.28 -0.19
CA ASN A 150 -14.26 -1.87 1.13
C ASN A 150 -13.11 -1.25 1.93
N THR A 151 -12.69 -0.03 1.57
CA THR A 151 -11.68 0.75 2.29
C THR A 151 -12.19 2.15 2.59
N SER A 152 -11.50 2.88 3.47
CA SER A 152 -11.76 4.30 3.71
C SER A 152 -11.58 5.17 2.45
N MET A 153 -10.93 4.64 1.39
CA MET A 153 -10.77 5.31 0.10
C MET A 153 -12.06 5.35 -0.72
N LYS A 154 -13.11 4.62 -0.33
CA LYS A 154 -14.43 4.62 -1.00
C LYS A 154 -15.09 6.01 -1.11
N LYS A 155 -14.69 6.94 -0.24
CA LYS A 155 -15.17 8.33 -0.24
C LYS A 155 -14.53 9.22 -1.31
N PHE A 156 -13.48 8.72 -1.96
CA PHE A 156 -12.65 9.47 -2.91
C PHE A 156 -12.81 8.86 -4.30
N THR A 157 -13.65 9.43 -5.15
CA THR A 157 -13.81 8.97 -6.53
C THR A 157 -12.56 9.27 -7.34
N MET A 158 -12.00 8.28 -8.06
CA MET A 158 -10.79 8.50 -8.85
C MET A 158 -11.06 9.48 -10.01
N CYS A 159 -10.12 10.39 -10.25
CA CYS A 159 -10.18 11.22 -11.47
C CYS A 159 -9.76 10.40 -12.69
N ILE A 160 -10.05 10.90 -13.90
CA ILE A 160 -9.77 10.23 -15.18
C ILE A 160 -8.32 9.73 -15.32
N ASP A 161 -7.33 10.49 -14.85
CA ASP A 161 -5.93 10.06 -14.91
C ASP A 161 -5.61 8.93 -13.93
N CYS A 162 -6.22 8.93 -12.74
CA CYS A 162 -6.07 7.83 -11.78
C CYS A 162 -6.82 6.57 -12.23
N GLU A 163 -7.98 6.72 -12.88
CA GLU A 163 -8.70 5.61 -13.51
C GLU A 163 -7.88 4.98 -14.64
N ARG A 164 -7.26 5.81 -15.50
CA ARG A 164 -6.39 5.31 -16.57
C ARG A 164 -5.24 4.47 -16.01
N GLU A 165 -4.55 4.95 -14.98
CA GLU A 165 -3.48 4.17 -14.34
C GLU A 165 -4.00 2.92 -13.63
N TYR A 166 -5.20 2.97 -13.05
CA TYR A 166 -5.82 1.82 -12.38
C TYR A 166 -6.13 0.69 -13.37
N HIS A 167 -6.50 1.03 -14.60
CA HIS A 167 -6.87 0.10 -15.66
C HIS A 167 -5.75 -0.27 -16.65
N ASP A 168 -4.64 0.49 -16.74
CA ASP A 168 -3.52 0.17 -17.64
C ASP A 168 -2.59 -0.89 -17.04
N PRO A 169 -2.50 -2.11 -17.60
CA PRO A 169 -1.63 -3.19 -17.07
C PRO A 169 -0.14 -2.87 -17.06
N ARG A 170 0.28 -1.86 -17.83
CA ARG A 170 1.67 -1.40 -17.92
C ARG A 170 2.00 -0.38 -16.82
N ASP A 171 0.99 0.21 -16.19
CA ASP A 171 1.19 1.14 -15.08
C ASP A 171 1.43 0.37 -13.78
N ARG A 172 2.33 0.87 -12.94
CA ARG A 172 2.61 0.27 -11.64
C ARG A 172 1.44 0.39 -10.64
N ARG A 173 0.49 1.28 -10.94
CA ARG A 173 -0.74 1.49 -10.17
C ARG A 173 -1.93 0.70 -10.74
N PHE A 174 -1.69 -0.20 -11.69
CA PHE A 174 -2.69 -1.17 -12.13
C PHE A 174 -3.31 -1.90 -10.93
N HIS A 175 -4.63 -1.77 -10.74
CA HIS A 175 -5.38 -2.25 -9.58
C HIS A 175 -4.86 -1.84 -8.19
N ALA A 176 -4.16 -0.70 -8.07
CA ALA A 176 -3.84 -0.09 -6.78
C ALA A 176 -5.11 0.48 -6.14
N GLN A 177 -5.74 -0.28 -5.24
CA GLN A 177 -6.99 0.11 -4.57
C GLN A 177 -6.94 1.50 -3.89
N PRO A 178 -5.83 1.92 -3.25
CA PRO A 178 -5.73 3.25 -2.65
C PRO A 178 -5.14 4.31 -3.59
N ASN A 179 -5.18 4.09 -4.92
CA ASN A 179 -4.67 5.07 -5.88
C ASN A 179 -5.40 6.42 -5.74
N ALA A 180 -4.63 7.49 -5.77
CA ALA A 180 -5.09 8.86 -5.63
C ALA A 180 -4.04 9.85 -6.17
N CYS A 181 -4.45 11.10 -6.32
CA CYS A 181 -3.61 12.25 -6.65
C CYS A 181 -4.17 13.52 -5.98
N PRO A 182 -3.49 14.68 -6.08
CA PRO A 182 -3.97 15.94 -5.49
C PRO A 182 -5.36 16.38 -5.93
N ARG A 183 -5.91 15.88 -7.05
CA ARG A 183 -7.26 16.26 -7.50
C ARG A 183 -8.37 15.42 -6.91
N CYS A 184 -8.11 14.16 -6.59
CA CYS A 184 -9.17 13.19 -6.28
C CYS A 184 -8.98 12.48 -4.94
N GLY A 185 -7.85 12.67 -4.27
CA GLY A 185 -7.54 12.01 -3.03
C GLY A 185 -7.75 12.89 -1.78
N PRO A 186 -7.32 12.37 -0.62
CA PRO A 186 -7.30 13.14 0.62
C PRO A 186 -6.43 14.39 0.52
N GLN A 187 -6.77 15.41 1.31
CA GLN A 187 -6.03 16.66 1.46
C GLN A 187 -5.58 16.86 2.91
N LEU A 188 -4.49 17.61 3.08
CA LEU A 188 -4.04 18.06 4.41
C LEU A 188 -4.86 19.26 4.89
N GLN A 189 -5.02 19.36 6.19
CA GLN A 189 -5.55 20.53 6.88
C GLN A 189 -4.75 20.77 8.15
N LEU A 190 -4.46 22.03 8.45
CA LEU A 190 -3.86 22.47 9.70
C LEU A 190 -4.94 23.09 10.57
N TRP A 191 -5.04 22.62 11.81
CA TRP A 191 -6.08 23.02 12.76
C TRP A 191 -5.43 23.71 13.96
N ASP A 192 -6.10 24.71 14.52
CA ASP A 192 -5.68 25.34 15.76
C ASP A 192 -6.22 24.59 17.00
N ALA A 193 -5.90 25.10 18.20
CA ALA A 193 -6.34 24.49 19.46
C ALA A 193 -7.85 24.65 19.74
N LYS A 194 -8.55 25.52 19.01
CA LYS A 194 -10.01 25.72 19.10
C LYS A 194 -10.77 24.81 18.14
N GLY A 195 -10.06 24.13 17.24
CA GLY A 195 -10.66 23.28 16.21
C GLY A 195 -10.97 24.03 14.91
N GLU A 196 -10.38 25.20 14.69
CA GLU A 196 -10.56 25.99 13.47
C GLU A 196 -9.47 25.64 12.44
N ILE A 197 -9.84 25.59 11.16
CA ILE A 197 -8.91 25.32 10.06
C ILE A 197 -8.11 26.60 9.77
N LEU A 198 -6.79 26.52 9.94
CA LEU A 198 -5.85 27.61 9.65
C LEU A 198 -5.39 27.61 8.20
N ALA A 199 -5.18 26.42 7.63
CA ALA A 199 -4.68 26.25 6.27
C ALA A 199 -5.06 24.87 5.73
N SER A 200 -5.03 24.71 4.41
CA SER A 200 -5.28 23.44 3.71
C SER A 200 -4.17 23.15 2.69
N GLU A 201 -4.09 21.89 2.25
CA GLU A 201 -3.20 21.43 1.17
C GLU A 201 -1.71 21.76 1.43
N GLU A 202 -1.01 22.34 0.46
CA GLU A 202 0.43 22.68 0.55
C GLU A 202 0.72 23.75 1.61
N GLU A 203 -0.20 24.69 1.80
CA GLU A 203 -0.07 25.72 2.83
C GLU A 203 -0.13 25.11 4.23
N ALA A 204 -1.01 24.11 4.45
CA ALA A 204 -1.08 23.39 5.71
C ALA A 204 0.26 22.72 6.05
N LEU A 205 0.91 22.10 5.07
CA LEU A 205 2.22 21.47 5.26
C LEU A 205 3.29 22.53 5.58
N SER A 206 3.33 23.61 4.80
CA SER A 206 4.30 24.70 4.98
C SER A 206 4.19 25.36 6.35
N GLN A 207 2.97 25.72 6.78
CA GLN A 207 2.73 26.29 8.10
C GLN A 207 3.00 25.30 9.24
N ALA A 208 2.72 24.01 9.05
CA ALA A 208 3.04 22.97 10.03
C ALA A 208 4.56 22.84 10.25
N VAL A 209 5.36 22.90 9.17
CA VAL A 209 6.82 22.88 9.25
C VAL A 209 7.35 24.11 10.00
N GLU A 210 6.85 25.30 9.68
CA GLU A 210 7.25 26.53 10.37
C GLU A 210 6.83 26.53 11.84
N ALA A 211 5.67 25.95 12.19
CA ALA A 211 5.25 25.79 13.57
C ALA A 211 6.22 24.91 14.37
N VAL A 212 6.65 23.77 13.80
CA VAL A 212 7.64 22.89 14.45
C VAL A 212 8.99 23.58 14.60
N ARG A 213 9.45 24.30 13.56
CA ARG A 213 10.70 25.10 13.61
C ARG A 213 10.65 26.20 14.65
N ALA A 214 9.48 26.79 14.88
CA ALA A 214 9.24 27.79 15.92
C ALA A 214 9.11 27.17 17.33
N GLY A 215 9.38 25.86 17.51
CA GLY A 215 9.34 25.18 18.80
C GLY A 215 7.93 24.80 19.29
N LYS A 216 6.91 24.84 18.42
CA LYS A 216 5.57 24.37 18.78
C LYS A 216 5.50 22.84 18.74
N ILE A 217 4.55 22.30 19.50
CA ILE A 217 4.19 20.88 19.49
C ILE A 217 2.98 20.71 18.56
N LEU A 218 3.10 19.84 17.56
CA LEU A 218 2.03 19.57 16.59
C LEU A 218 1.48 18.16 16.75
N ALA A 219 0.17 18.00 16.66
CA ALA A 219 -0.46 16.69 16.50
C ALA A 219 -0.56 16.34 15.01
N LEU A 220 0.21 15.35 14.56
CA LEU A 220 0.22 14.84 13.20
C LEU A 220 -0.60 13.56 13.09
N LYS A 221 -1.57 13.52 12.18
CA LYS A 221 -2.30 12.28 11.85
C LYS A 221 -1.44 11.40 10.93
N GLY A 222 -0.91 10.31 11.48
CA GLY A 222 -0.29 9.23 10.70
C GLY A 222 -1.30 8.15 10.31
N LEU A 223 -0.79 7.02 9.80
CA LEU A 223 -1.62 5.87 9.41
C LEU A 223 -2.33 5.21 10.60
N GLY A 224 -1.58 4.97 11.70
CA GLY A 224 -2.09 4.29 12.90
C GLY A 224 -2.72 5.20 13.95
N GLY A 225 -2.91 6.49 13.65
CA GLY A 225 -3.47 7.48 14.60
C GLY A 225 -2.64 8.75 14.70
N PHE A 226 -2.85 9.52 15.76
CA PHE A 226 -2.16 10.79 15.97
C PHE A 226 -0.85 10.62 16.75
N GLN A 227 0.17 11.36 16.33
CA GLN A 227 1.45 11.48 17.02
C GLN A 227 1.72 12.94 17.36
N LEU A 228 2.38 13.20 18.49
CA LEU A 228 2.85 14.54 18.84
C LEU A 228 4.29 14.68 18.36
N ILE A 229 4.54 15.67 17.51
CA ILE A 229 5.85 15.96 16.94
C ILE A 229 6.33 17.35 17.36
N LEU A 230 7.64 17.50 17.51
CA LEU A 230 8.35 18.73 17.83
C LEU A 230 9.82 18.60 17.39
N ASP A 231 10.56 19.70 17.35
CA ASP A 231 12.00 19.64 17.10
C ASP A 231 12.72 19.05 18.32
N ALA A 232 13.25 17.84 18.17
CA ALA A 232 13.92 17.09 19.24
C ALA A 232 15.20 17.79 19.77
N ARG A 233 15.72 18.80 19.06
CA ARG A 233 16.87 19.61 19.48
C ARG A 233 16.47 20.79 20.35
N ASN A 234 15.18 21.13 20.42
CA ASN A 234 14.66 22.21 21.24
C ASN A 234 14.27 21.68 22.62
N GLU A 235 15.17 21.85 23.59
CA GLU A 235 14.98 21.37 24.96
C GLU A 235 13.70 21.92 25.61
N ALA A 236 13.38 23.20 25.39
CA ALA A 236 12.17 23.81 25.95
C ALA A 236 10.89 23.15 25.43
N SER A 237 10.83 22.83 24.13
CA SER A 237 9.70 22.10 23.53
C SER A 237 9.59 20.67 24.07
N VAL A 238 10.73 19.98 24.29
CA VAL A 238 10.76 18.63 24.86
C VAL A 238 10.23 18.63 26.29
N VAL A 239 10.70 19.56 27.14
CA VAL A 239 10.22 19.71 28.53
C VAL A 239 8.72 20.00 28.55
N GLN A 240 8.27 20.95 27.72
CA GLN A 240 6.85 21.28 27.60
C GLN A 240 5.99 20.08 27.19
N LEU A 241 6.48 19.22 26.29
CA LEU A 241 5.75 18.01 25.91
C LEU A 241 5.64 17.03 27.10
N ARG A 242 6.70 16.86 27.89
CA ARG A 242 6.69 15.98 29.07
C ARG A 242 5.67 16.42 30.10
N GLU A 243 5.66 17.72 30.41
CA GLU A 243 4.72 18.32 31.35
C GLU A 243 3.28 18.13 30.88
N ARG A 244 2.98 18.48 29.62
CA ARG A 244 1.61 18.36 29.06
C ARG A 244 1.13 16.92 28.94
N LYS A 245 2.04 15.98 28.64
CA LYS A 245 1.71 14.56 28.48
C LYS A 245 1.78 13.77 29.80
N LEU A 246 2.19 14.42 30.90
CA LEU A 246 2.44 13.77 32.19
C LEU A 246 3.37 12.55 32.01
N ARG A 247 4.47 12.75 31.27
CA ARG A 247 5.44 11.70 30.91
C ARG A 247 6.86 12.14 31.27
N GLU A 248 7.18 12.01 32.55
CA GLU A 248 8.43 12.52 33.13
C GLU A 248 9.67 11.85 32.51
N GLU A 249 9.82 10.52 32.65
CA GLU A 249 11.11 9.88 32.32
C GLU A 249 11.08 9.03 31.05
N LYS A 250 9.91 8.46 30.68
CA LYS A 250 9.85 7.46 29.61
C LYS A 250 10.42 8.03 28.29
N PRO A 251 11.43 7.38 27.66
CA PRO A 251 12.14 7.90 26.49
C PRO A 251 11.20 8.26 25.33
N PHE A 252 11.54 9.29 24.56
CA PHE A 252 10.86 9.61 23.31
C PHE A 252 11.55 8.93 22.13
N ALA A 253 10.75 8.53 21.15
CA ALA A 253 11.27 8.15 19.84
C ALA A 253 11.67 9.43 19.08
N VAL A 254 12.72 9.34 18.27
CA VAL A 254 13.22 10.42 17.43
C VAL A 254 13.24 9.93 15.98
N MET A 255 12.63 10.71 15.09
CA MET A 255 12.69 10.47 13.65
C MET A 255 13.87 11.26 13.07
N VAL A 256 14.67 10.61 12.24
CA VAL A 256 15.85 11.21 11.58
C VAL A 256 15.71 11.09 10.06
N PRO A 257 16.30 12.00 9.28
CA PRO A 257 16.06 12.06 7.83
C PRO A 257 16.78 10.96 7.05
N SER A 258 17.79 10.33 7.63
CA SER A 258 18.59 9.31 6.93
C SER A 258 19.32 8.39 7.91
N LEU A 259 19.76 7.24 7.41
CA LEU A 259 20.64 6.33 8.15
C LEU A 259 21.97 7.00 8.52
N ALA A 260 22.50 7.88 7.68
CA ALA A 260 23.71 8.65 7.98
C ALA A 260 23.51 9.52 9.23
N ALA A 261 22.41 10.28 9.30
CA ALA A 261 22.07 11.07 10.48
C ALA A 261 21.83 10.20 11.73
N ALA A 262 21.24 9.01 11.56
CA ALA A 262 21.09 8.04 12.66
C ALA A 262 22.45 7.60 13.23
N ARG A 263 23.44 7.33 12.36
CA ARG A 263 24.79 6.89 12.74
C ARG A 263 25.60 7.97 13.48
N GLU A 264 25.27 9.23 13.29
CA GLU A 264 25.86 10.34 14.06
C GLU A 264 25.36 10.35 15.51
N LEU A 265 24.15 9.84 15.78
CA LEU A 265 23.51 9.85 17.09
C LEU A 265 23.71 8.56 17.88
N CYS A 266 23.84 7.41 17.21
CA CYS A 266 23.97 6.12 17.88
C CYS A 266 24.78 5.09 17.07
N ARG A 267 25.20 4.01 17.74
CA ARG A 267 25.82 2.87 17.08
C ARG A 267 24.73 1.99 16.48
N ILE A 268 24.90 1.62 15.21
CA ILE A 268 23.93 0.83 14.44
C ILE A 268 24.64 -0.38 13.84
N SER A 269 24.23 -1.57 14.27
CA SER A 269 24.65 -2.87 13.74
C SER A 269 24.04 -3.15 12.37
N ALA A 270 24.57 -4.15 11.66
CA ALA A 270 24.05 -4.57 10.36
C ALA A 270 22.62 -5.15 10.44
N LEU A 271 22.20 -5.69 11.59
CA LEU A 271 20.82 -6.13 11.78
C LEU A 271 19.88 -4.92 11.95
N GLU A 272 20.25 -3.96 12.79
CA GLU A 272 19.46 -2.75 13.04
C GLU A 272 19.33 -1.89 11.78
N GLU A 273 20.38 -1.78 10.97
CA GLU A 273 20.31 -1.11 9.67
C GLU A 273 19.26 -1.76 8.76
N ARG A 274 19.24 -3.09 8.67
CA ARG A 274 18.25 -3.81 7.86
C ARG A 274 16.82 -3.60 8.37
N LEU A 275 16.64 -3.49 9.69
CA LEU A 275 15.34 -3.21 10.29
C LEU A 275 14.89 -1.76 10.03
N LEU A 276 15.79 -0.78 10.16
CA LEU A 276 15.48 0.64 9.90
C LEU A 276 15.15 0.91 8.42
N LEU A 277 15.68 0.09 7.51
CA LEU A 277 15.40 0.18 6.07
C LEU A 277 14.30 -0.78 5.61
N SER A 278 13.67 -1.51 6.54
CA SER A 278 12.62 -2.46 6.18
C SER A 278 11.33 -1.72 5.83
N PRO A 279 10.43 -2.32 5.04
CA PRO A 279 9.15 -1.71 4.70
C PRO A 279 8.23 -1.45 5.91
N GLU A 280 8.48 -2.09 7.03
CA GLU A 280 7.74 -1.96 8.29
C GLU A 280 8.22 -0.78 9.16
N ALA A 281 9.35 -0.15 8.80
CA ALA A 281 9.95 0.96 9.54
C ALA A 281 9.27 2.31 9.31
#